data_AF-A0A6A5EPU6-F1
#
_entry.id   AF-A0A6A5EPU6-F1
#
_cell.length_a   1.000
_cell.length_b   1.000
_cell.length_c   1.000
_cell.angle_alpha   90.00
_cell.angle_beta   90.00
_cell.angle_gamma   90.00
#
_symmetry.space_group_name_H-M   'P 1'
#
loop_
_entity.id
_entity.type
_entity.pdbx_description
1 polymer ?
#
loop_
_entity_poly.entity_id
_entity_poly.type
_entity_poly.pdbx_seq_one_letter_code
_entity_poly.pdbx_strand_id
1 'polypeptide(L)'
;MLWSFYDQRHTREKMEKIYCINTLKGKLIRSILLLITLPSYVSGTFVVNVTQTSYQAEENHHITLEWTFTTNPHSSSNSLNILCQLLTDLKNPTLFHLHEGVEVPETQDEQFAGRVQWDKDVLREGRLRLHVSRLRTNDSGQYVCKVFTSYERSSGKCWLNVTEAAEEPKTQRPTVRPEPESRGRIGFYTGLGLTAAALLALCAKCLLRCFYRRPET
;
A
#
# COMPACT_ATOMS: atom_id res chain seq x y z
N MET A 1 62.84 78.11 3.73
CA MET A 1 62.65 77.42 2.43
C MET A 1 62.47 75.90 2.59
N LEU A 2 63.23 75.21 3.46
CA LEU A 2 63.10 73.75 3.67
C LEU A 2 61.81 73.29 4.39
N TRP A 3 61.23 74.12 5.27
CA TRP A 3 59.94 73.82 5.95
C TRP A 3 58.75 73.70 4.98
N SER A 4 58.71 74.55 3.95
CA SER A 4 57.68 74.56 2.91
C SER A 4 57.70 73.29 2.05
N PHE A 5 58.90 72.74 1.79
CA PHE A 5 59.10 71.50 1.05
C PHE A 5 58.86 70.24 1.90
N TYR A 6 59.08 70.31 3.21
CA TYR A 6 58.74 69.21 4.14
C TYR A 6 57.22 69.07 4.28
N ASP A 7 56.52 70.20 4.43
CA ASP A 7 55.07 70.26 4.50
C ASP A 7 54.40 69.74 3.21
N GLN A 8 54.86 70.21 2.03
CA GLN A 8 54.36 69.71 0.73
C GLN A 8 54.62 68.21 0.46
N ARG A 9 55.78 67.68 0.86
CA ARG A 9 56.07 66.23 0.75
C ARG A 9 55.20 65.41 1.71
N HIS A 10 55.01 65.89 2.93
CA HIS A 10 54.17 65.25 3.93
C HIS A 10 52.69 65.25 3.54
N THR A 11 52.20 66.31 2.89
CA THR A 11 50.83 66.34 2.32
C THR A 11 50.70 65.41 1.11
N ARG A 12 51.69 65.33 0.22
CA ARG A 12 51.68 64.41 -0.93
C ARG A 12 51.63 62.94 -0.48
N GLU A 13 52.46 62.52 0.47
CA GLU A 13 52.42 61.15 1.02
C GLU A 13 51.09 60.82 1.71
N LYS A 14 50.49 61.78 2.41
CA LYS A 14 49.15 61.61 3.01
C LYS A 14 48.08 61.41 1.92
N MET A 15 48.13 62.19 0.84
CA MET A 15 47.18 62.09 -0.28
C MET A 15 47.35 60.76 -1.05
N GLU A 16 48.57 60.30 -1.29
CA GLU A 16 48.83 59.00 -1.92
C GLU A 16 48.34 57.83 -1.06
N LYS A 17 48.55 57.88 0.27
CA LYS A 17 48.00 56.88 1.20
C LYS A 17 46.47 56.88 1.19
N ILE A 18 45.82 58.04 1.20
CA ILE A 18 44.36 58.16 1.11
C ILE A 18 43.86 57.62 -0.23
N TYR A 19 44.52 57.92 -1.34
CA TYR A 19 44.17 57.41 -2.66
C TYR A 19 44.32 55.89 -2.75
N CYS A 20 45.41 55.33 -2.23
CA CYS A 20 45.61 53.88 -2.12
C CYS A 20 44.56 53.22 -1.23
N ILE A 21 44.22 53.80 -0.07
CA ILE A 21 43.17 53.29 0.83
C ILE A 21 41.80 53.35 0.14
N ASN A 22 41.46 54.43 -0.55
CA ASN A 22 40.20 54.55 -1.29
C ASN A 22 40.16 53.60 -2.50
N THR A 23 41.28 53.39 -3.18
CA THR A 23 41.42 52.43 -4.28
C THR A 23 41.30 50.98 -3.79
N LEU A 24 41.92 50.66 -2.65
CA LEU A 24 41.81 49.35 -2.00
C LEU A 24 40.38 49.12 -1.49
N LYS A 25 39.77 50.10 -0.83
CA LYS A 25 38.35 50.07 -0.42
C LYS A 25 37.44 49.87 -1.62
N GLY A 26 37.64 50.58 -2.73
CA GLY A 26 36.85 50.43 -3.95
C GLY A 26 36.99 49.04 -4.60
N LYS A 27 38.20 48.45 -4.59
CA LYS A 27 38.44 47.07 -5.04
C LYS A 27 37.79 46.04 -4.11
N LEU A 28 37.91 46.22 -2.80
CA LEU A 28 37.27 45.37 -1.79
C LEU A 28 35.74 45.44 -1.88
N ILE A 29 35.16 46.64 -2.00
CA ILE A 29 33.71 46.85 -2.16
C ILE A 29 33.21 46.21 -3.46
N ARG A 30 33.95 46.36 -4.58
CA ARG A 30 33.60 45.72 -5.85
C ARG A 30 33.66 44.19 -5.77
N SER A 31 34.66 43.64 -5.07
CA SER A 31 34.81 42.20 -4.84
C SER A 31 33.71 41.65 -3.91
N ILE A 32 33.35 42.40 -2.87
CA ILE A 32 32.24 42.07 -1.96
C ILE A 32 30.90 42.10 -2.70
N LEU A 33 30.66 43.10 -3.57
CA LEU A 33 29.46 43.17 -4.41
C LEU A 33 29.36 42.01 -5.42
N LEU A 34 30.50 41.56 -5.97
CA LEU A 34 30.58 40.37 -6.83
C LEU A 34 30.23 39.07 -6.06
N LEU A 35 30.62 38.96 -4.79
CA LEU A 35 30.30 37.82 -3.95
C LEU A 35 28.82 37.81 -3.51
N ILE A 36 28.19 38.98 -3.36
CA ILE A 36 26.76 39.12 -2.99
C ILE A 36 25.83 38.87 -4.19
N THR A 37 26.32 39.07 -5.42
CA THR A 37 25.53 38.89 -6.66
C THR A 37 25.65 37.50 -7.28
N LEU A 38 26.47 36.62 -6.72
CA LEU A 38 26.34 35.19 -6.99
C LEU A 38 25.02 34.75 -6.36
N PRO A 39 23.97 34.44 -7.14
CA PRO A 39 22.85 33.72 -6.58
C PRO A 39 23.49 32.46 -5.99
N SER A 40 23.34 32.25 -4.68
CA SER A 40 23.68 30.97 -4.10
C SER A 40 22.92 29.95 -4.94
N TYR A 41 23.64 29.22 -5.78
CA TYR A 41 23.06 28.13 -6.54
C TYR A 41 22.77 27.07 -5.49
N VAL A 42 21.63 27.21 -4.82
CA VAL A 42 21.08 26.19 -3.94
C VAL A 42 20.63 25.10 -4.89
N SER A 43 21.59 24.26 -5.29
CA SER A 43 21.29 23.01 -5.96
C SER A 43 20.50 22.21 -4.94
N GLY A 44 19.17 22.17 -5.09
CA GLY A 44 18.33 21.31 -4.28
C GLY A 44 18.87 19.89 -4.36
N THR A 45 18.96 19.20 -3.23
CA THR A 45 19.38 17.80 -3.22
C THR A 45 18.21 16.93 -3.70
N PHE A 46 18.46 16.10 -4.72
CA PHE A 46 17.49 15.12 -5.19
C PHE A 46 17.48 13.91 -4.25
N VAL A 47 16.39 13.73 -3.50
CA VAL A 47 16.26 12.67 -2.49
C VAL A 47 14.92 11.97 -2.64
N VAL A 48 14.95 10.64 -2.67
CA VAL A 48 13.76 9.79 -2.56
C VAL A 48 13.54 9.44 -1.10
N ASN A 49 12.39 9.86 -0.57
CA ASN A 49 11.91 9.55 0.76
C ASN A 49 10.81 8.48 0.69
N VAL A 50 10.70 7.72 1.77
CA VAL A 50 9.59 6.79 1.99
C VAL A 50 8.61 7.42 2.97
N THR A 51 7.32 7.38 2.64
CA THR A 51 6.27 7.90 3.52
C THR A 51 6.08 7.01 4.74
N GLN A 52 6.15 5.70 4.52
CA GLN A 52 6.11 4.67 5.53
C GLN A 52 7.19 3.63 5.24
N THR A 53 7.95 3.26 6.27
CA THR A 53 9.05 2.30 6.18
C THR A 53 8.60 0.85 6.30
N SER A 54 7.41 0.59 6.85
CA SER A 54 6.83 -0.75 7.04
C SER A 54 5.31 -0.72 6.86
N TYR A 55 4.81 -1.57 5.97
CA TYR A 55 3.40 -1.76 5.65
C TYR A 55 2.94 -3.13 6.14
N GLN A 56 1.70 -3.20 6.61
CA GLN A 56 1.03 -4.44 7.01
C GLN A 56 -0.26 -4.56 6.20
N ALA A 57 -0.51 -5.73 5.63
CA ALA A 57 -1.73 -6.01 4.88
C ALA A 57 -2.11 -7.48 5.03
N GLU A 58 -3.36 -7.79 4.72
CA GLU A 58 -3.83 -9.17 4.66
C GLU A 58 -3.88 -9.67 3.22
N GLU A 59 -3.78 -10.98 3.05
CA GLU A 59 -3.96 -11.63 1.76
C GLU A 59 -5.30 -11.24 1.13
N ASN A 60 -5.35 -11.23 -0.21
CA ASN A 60 -6.50 -10.86 -1.04
C ASN A 60 -6.96 -9.39 -0.94
N HIS A 61 -6.39 -8.59 -0.03
CA HIS A 61 -6.65 -7.15 0.05
C HIS A 61 -5.79 -6.35 -0.94
N HIS A 62 -5.85 -5.02 -0.81
CA HIS A 62 -5.03 -4.08 -1.56
C HIS A 62 -4.19 -3.23 -0.60
N ILE A 63 -3.07 -2.70 -1.10
CA ILE A 63 -2.23 -1.75 -0.38
C ILE A 63 -1.76 -0.66 -1.35
N THR A 64 -1.38 0.49 -0.81
CA THR A 64 -0.72 1.55 -1.57
C THR A 64 0.68 1.76 -1.02
N LEU A 65 1.69 1.46 -1.83
CA LEU A 65 3.07 1.77 -1.50
C LEU A 65 3.40 3.17 -2.03
N GLU A 66 3.91 4.05 -1.16
CA GLU A 66 4.12 5.45 -1.50
C GLU A 66 5.56 5.93 -1.23
N TRP A 67 6.18 6.51 -2.26
CA TRP A 67 7.46 7.21 -2.21
C TRP A 67 7.26 8.68 -2.59
N THR A 68 8.06 9.55 -1.99
CA THR A 68 8.14 10.96 -2.39
C THR A 68 9.56 11.28 -2.85
N PHE A 69 9.70 12.22 -3.77
CA PHE A 69 10.98 12.66 -4.27
C PHE A 69 10.89 14.12 -4.67
N THR A 70 12.00 14.84 -4.52
CA THR A 70 12.06 16.23 -4.93
C THR A 70 12.08 16.31 -6.46
N THR A 71 11.10 17.00 -7.05
CA THR A 71 11.11 17.31 -8.49
C THR A 71 11.75 18.67 -8.72
N ASN A 72 12.62 18.78 -9.74
CA ASN A 72 13.11 20.08 -10.14
C ASN A 72 12.08 20.71 -11.10
N PRO A 73 11.53 21.91 -10.80
CA PRO A 73 10.53 22.56 -11.65
C PRO A 73 11.06 22.93 -13.05
N HIS A 74 12.37 22.96 -13.24
CA HIS A 74 13.01 23.15 -14.55
C HIS A 74 13.23 21.83 -15.31
N SER A 75 13.02 20.68 -14.67
CA SER A 75 13.16 19.37 -15.29
C SER A 75 11.83 18.89 -15.86
N SER A 76 11.82 18.51 -17.13
CA SER A 76 10.66 17.84 -17.74
C SER A 76 10.48 16.45 -17.14
N SER A 77 9.24 16.01 -16.89
CA SER A 77 8.95 14.62 -16.52
C SER A 77 9.51 13.60 -17.54
N ASN A 78 9.75 14.03 -18.79
CA ASN A 78 10.32 13.22 -19.87
C ASN A 78 11.79 12.80 -19.63
N SER A 79 12.46 13.29 -18.58
CA SER A 79 13.78 12.79 -18.18
C SER A 79 13.72 11.90 -16.93
N LEU A 80 12.52 11.65 -16.39
CA LEU A 80 12.33 10.90 -15.16
C LEU A 80 12.29 9.39 -15.44
N ASN A 81 13.15 8.66 -14.73
CA ASN A 81 13.18 7.21 -14.74
C ASN A 81 12.90 6.69 -13.34
N ILE A 82 12.00 5.71 -13.22
CA ILE A 82 11.62 5.08 -11.96
C ILE A 82 11.68 3.58 -12.14
N LEU A 83 12.43 2.90 -11.28
CA LEU A 83 12.45 1.43 -11.22
C LEU A 83 12.18 0.96 -9.80
N CYS A 84 11.04 0.32 -9.61
CA CYS A 84 10.62 -0.27 -8.34
C CYS A 84 10.69 -1.80 -8.42
N GLN A 85 11.30 -2.41 -7.41
CA GLN A 85 11.55 -3.85 -7.39
C GLN A 85 11.33 -4.41 -5.99
N LEU A 86 10.85 -5.65 -5.92
CA LEU A 86 10.95 -6.48 -4.72
C LEU A 86 12.38 -7.04 -4.64
N LEU A 87 13.04 -6.88 -3.51
CA LEU A 87 14.40 -7.39 -3.31
C LEU A 87 14.36 -8.86 -2.92
N THR A 88 15.05 -9.70 -3.69
CA THR A 88 15.22 -11.12 -3.42
C THR A 88 16.66 -11.54 -3.70
N ASP A 89 17.06 -12.74 -3.25
CA ASP A 89 18.45 -13.21 -3.41
C ASP A 89 18.78 -13.63 -4.85
N LEU A 90 17.78 -14.06 -5.63
CA LEU A 90 17.98 -14.62 -6.97
C LEU A 90 17.83 -13.58 -8.07
N LYS A 91 16.65 -12.94 -8.14
CA LYS A 91 16.29 -11.96 -9.16
C LYS A 91 15.25 -11.04 -8.57
N ASN A 92 15.54 -9.73 -8.57
CA ASN A 92 14.62 -8.72 -8.08
C ASN A 92 13.45 -8.56 -9.06
N PRO A 93 12.24 -9.01 -8.72
CA PRO A 93 11.10 -8.88 -9.59
C PRO A 93 10.70 -7.41 -9.71
N THR A 94 10.48 -6.95 -10.94
CA THR A 94 10.07 -5.58 -11.21
C THR A 94 8.61 -5.39 -10.84
N LEU A 95 8.34 -4.52 -9.87
CA LEU A 95 7.00 -4.10 -9.49
C LEU A 95 6.45 -3.06 -10.49
N PHE A 96 7.27 -2.07 -10.83
CA PHE A 96 6.88 -0.94 -11.66
C PHE A 96 8.10 -0.31 -12.34
N HIS A 97 7.93 0.12 -13.59
CA HIS A 97 8.98 0.76 -14.37
C HIS A 97 8.42 1.91 -15.20
N LEU A 98 9.03 3.09 -15.03
CA LEU A 98 8.82 4.27 -15.83
C LEU A 98 10.14 4.65 -16.50
N HIS A 99 10.15 4.77 -17.82
CA HIS A 99 11.29 5.20 -18.62
C HIS A 99 10.94 6.49 -19.34
N GLU A 100 11.72 7.56 -19.13
CA GLU A 100 11.48 8.87 -19.74
C GLU A 100 10.04 9.38 -19.55
N GLY A 101 9.48 9.19 -18.36
CA GLY A 101 8.10 9.59 -18.03
C GLY A 101 7.01 8.67 -18.60
N VAL A 102 7.35 7.59 -19.31
CA VAL A 102 6.41 6.64 -19.91
C VAL A 102 6.52 5.27 -19.23
N GLU A 103 5.39 4.64 -18.94
CA GLU A 103 5.35 3.31 -18.33
C GLU A 103 5.83 2.23 -19.31
N VAL A 104 6.64 1.29 -18.83
CA VAL A 104 7.20 0.18 -19.61
C VAL A 104 6.67 -1.15 -19.06
N PRO A 105 5.42 -1.53 -19.38
CA PRO A 105 4.74 -2.67 -18.77
C PRO A 105 5.43 -4.01 -19.08
N GLU A 106 6.16 -4.12 -20.18
CA GLU A 106 6.86 -5.35 -20.62
C GLU A 106 7.96 -5.78 -19.64
N THR A 107 8.42 -4.85 -18.80
CA THR A 107 9.46 -5.13 -17.79
C THR A 107 8.90 -5.57 -16.44
N GLN A 108 7.58 -5.46 -16.24
CA GLN A 108 6.92 -5.90 -15.02
C GLN A 108 7.03 -7.43 -14.89
N ASP A 109 7.34 -7.90 -13.69
CA ASP A 109 7.44 -9.33 -13.44
C ASP A 109 6.04 -9.97 -13.41
N GLU A 110 5.91 -11.18 -13.96
CA GLU A 110 4.65 -11.93 -14.07
C GLU A 110 3.91 -12.05 -12.73
N GLN A 111 4.62 -12.08 -11.60
CA GLN A 111 3.97 -12.12 -10.31
C GLN A 111 3.08 -10.89 -10.05
N PHE A 112 3.43 -9.71 -10.60
CA PHE A 112 2.72 -8.45 -10.41
C PHE A 112 1.80 -8.08 -11.58
N ALA A 113 1.84 -8.85 -12.67
CA ALA A 113 1.06 -8.60 -13.89
C ALA A 113 -0.44 -8.40 -13.58
N GLY A 114 -0.98 -7.27 -14.03
CA GLY A 114 -2.38 -6.90 -13.85
C GLY A 114 -2.81 -6.66 -12.39
N ARG A 115 -1.87 -6.54 -11.45
CA ARG A 115 -2.13 -6.25 -10.03
C ARG A 115 -1.75 -4.84 -9.60
N VAL A 116 -0.87 -4.18 -10.36
CA VAL A 116 -0.29 -2.87 -10.02
C VAL A 116 -0.94 -1.77 -10.85
N GLN A 117 -1.39 -0.72 -10.19
CA GLN A 117 -1.84 0.54 -10.80
C GLN A 117 -1.09 1.71 -10.17
N TRP A 118 -1.04 2.86 -10.82
CA TRP A 118 -0.32 4.03 -10.30
C TRP A 118 -1.02 5.36 -10.60
N ASP A 119 -0.84 6.32 -9.69
CA ASP A 119 -1.42 7.66 -9.81
C ASP A 119 -0.54 8.56 -10.69
N LYS A 120 -1.00 8.84 -11.91
CA LYS A 120 -0.26 9.66 -12.89
C LYS A 120 -0.18 11.13 -12.52
N ASP A 121 -1.25 11.67 -11.95
CA ASP A 121 -1.40 13.11 -11.73
C ASP A 121 -0.50 13.63 -10.61
N VAL A 122 -0.24 12.81 -9.59
CA VAL A 122 0.59 13.17 -8.43
C VAL A 122 2.09 13.02 -8.70
N LEU A 123 2.49 12.41 -9.82
CA LEU A 123 3.89 12.23 -10.17
C LEU A 123 4.61 13.57 -10.36
N ARG A 124 3.91 14.57 -10.92
CA ARG A 124 4.45 15.93 -11.11
C ARG A 124 4.76 16.64 -9.79
N GLU A 125 4.04 16.27 -8.73
CA GLU A 125 4.25 16.75 -7.37
C GLU A 125 5.40 15.99 -6.65
N GLY A 126 6.07 15.07 -7.35
CA GLY A 126 7.14 14.27 -6.78
C GLY A 126 6.64 13.15 -5.89
N ARG A 127 5.49 12.56 -6.23
CA ARG A 127 4.90 11.45 -5.47
C ARG A 127 4.68 10.26 -6.38
N LEU A 128 5.10 9.09 -5.94
CA LEU A 128 4.84 7.82 -6.59
C LEU A 128 3.95 6.99 -5.69
N ARG A 129 2.74 6.67 -6.15
CA ARG A 129 1.80 5.77 -5.47
C ARG A 129 1.55 4.56 -6.33
N LEU A 130 1.88 3.39 -5.80
CA LEU A 130 1.65 2.10 -6.45
C LEU A 130 0.58 1.34 -5.68
N HIS A 131 -0.58 1.16 -6.30
CA HIS A 131 -1.68 0.36 -5.77
C HIS A 131 -1.48 -1.09 -6.16
N VAL A 132 -1.23 -1.95 -5.18
CA VAL A 132 -1.05 -3.38 -5.38
C VAL A 132 -2.31 -4.09 -4.89
N SER A 133 -3.00 -4.77 -5.80
CA SER A 133 -4.23 -5.51 -5.54
C SER A 133 -4.01 -7.01 -5.49
N ARG A 134 -4.98 -7.75 -4.93
CA ARG A 134 -4.93 -9.22 -4.81
C ARG A 134 -3.60 -9.66 -4.19
N LEU A 135 -3.30 -9.10 -3.03
CA LEU A 135 -2.07 -9.38 -2.30
C LEU A 135 -1.95 -10.87 -1.99
N ARG A 136 -0.73 -11.35 -2.06
CA ARG A 136 -0.33 -12.73 -1.77
C ARG A 136 0.70 -12.69 -0.65
N THR A 137 0.78 -13.75 0.15
CA THR A 137 1.79 -13.85 1.21
C THR A 137 3.22 -13.73 0.67
N ASN A 138 3.47 -14.19 -0.57
CA ASN A 138 4.76 -14.05 -1.25
C ASN A 138 5.07 -12.64 -1.79
N ASP A 139 4.14 -11.68 -1.70
CA ASP A 139 4.43 -10.27 -1.94
C ASP A 139 5.16 -9.64 -0.75
N SER A 140 5.28 -10.33 0.38
CA SER A 140 6.01 -9.84 1.54
C SER A 140 7.51 -9.69 1.25
N GLY A 141 8.10 -8.60 1.72
CA GLY A 141 9.53 -8.37 1.63
C GLY A 141 9.90 -6.90 1.52
N GLN A 142 11.17 -6.64 1.19
CA GLN A 142 11.70 -5.29 1.06
C GLN A 142 11.58 -4.79 -0.38
N TYR A 143 10.84 -3.73 -0.56
CA TYR A 143 10.71 -3.03 -1.83
C TYR A 143 11.70 -1.88 -1.90
N VAL A 144 12.30 -1.67 -3.07
CA VAL A 144 13.12 -0.49 -3.38
C VAL A 144 12.56 0.21 -4.59
N CYS A 145 12.46 1.54 -4.52
CA CYS A 145 12.21 2.38 -5.69
C CYS A 145 13.42 3.27 -5.92
N LYS A 146 14.03 3.14 -7.11
CA LYS A 146 15.10 3.99 -7.60
C LYS A 146 14.48 5.04 -8.51
N VAL A 147 14.73 6.31 -8.23
CA VAL A 147 14.30 7.42 -9.07
C VAL A 147 15.54 8.14 -9.55
N PHE A 148 15.64 8.39 -10.85
CA PHE A 148 16.78 9.06 -11.42
C PHE A 148 16.44 9.84 -12.68
N THR A 149 17.20 10.90 -12.91
CA THR A 149 17.25 11.68 -14.14
C THR A 149 18.62 11.47 -14.80
N SER A 150 18.93 12.26 -15.83
CA SER A 150 20.26 12.29 -16.43
C SER A 150 21.36 12.79 -15.48
N TYR A 151 21.00 13.53 -14.43
CA TYR A 151 21.96 14.19 -13.54
C TYR A 151 21.90 13.71 -12.10
N GLU A 152 20.75 13.19 -11.67
CA GLU A 152 20.46 12.90 -10.27
C GLU A 152 19.93 11.48 -10.10
N ARG A 153 20.24 10.85 -8.97
CA ARG A 153 19.77 9.50 -8.64
C ARG A 153 19.60 9.36 -7.15
N SER A 154 18.47 8.82 -6.74
CA SER A 154 18.21 8.47 -5.35
C SER A 154 17.31 7.24 -5.25
N SER A 155 17.19 6.66 -4.07
CA SER A 155 16.36 5.47 -3.85
C SER A 155 15.83 5.39 -2.43
N GLY A 156 14.60 4.91 -2.28
CA GLY A 156 13.96 4.66 -0.99
C GLY A 156 13.55 3.19 -0.86
N LYS A 157 13.55 2.66 0.37
CA LYS A 157 13.19 1.28 0.69
C LYS A 157 12.09 1.21 1.74
N CYS A 158 11.13 0.32 1.56
CA CYS A 158 10.12 0.00 2.56
C CYS A 158 9.93 -1.52 2.66
N TRP A 159 9.44 -1.96 3.82
CA TRP A 159 9.04 -3.34 4.05
C TRP A 159 7.54 -3.50 3.86
N LEU A 160 7.10 -4.59 3.25
CA LEU A 160 5.69 -5.01 3.22
C LEU A 160 5.59 -6.39 3.87
N ASN A 161 4.66 -6.54 4.79
CA ASN A 161 4.31 -7.82 5.38
C ASN A 161 2.84 -8.13 5.06
N VAL A 162 2.61 -9.25 4.37
CA VAL A 162 1.28 -9.75 4.02
C VAL A 162 1.01 -11.00 4.85
N THR A 163 0.04 -10.90 5.77
CA THR A 163 -0.41 -12.04 6.58
C THR A 163 -1.54 -12.77 5.88
N GLU A 164 -1.69 -14.07 6.17
CA GLU A 164 -2.85 -14.83 5.72
C GLU A 164 -4.15 -14.16 6.17
N ALA A 165 -5.19 -14.25 5.33
CA ALA A 165 -6.50 -13.75 5.71
C ALA A 165 -7.02 -14.57 6.91
N ALA A 166 -7.47 -13.89 7.95
CA ALA A 166 -8.18 -14.58 9.02
C ALA A 166 -9.41 -15.26 8.41
N GLU A 167 -9.63 -16.54 8.70
CA GLU A 167 -10.90 -17.17 8.36
C GLU A 167 -12.00 -16.37 9.04
N GLU A 168 -12.79 -15.62 8.25
CA GLU A 168 -14.08 -15.15 8.76
C GLU A 168 -14.82 -16.38 9.27
N PRO A 169 -15.38 -16.34 10.50
CA PRO A 169 -16.25 -17.40 10.97
C PRO A 169 -17.33 -17.56 9.91
N LYS A 170 -17.28 -18.67 9.16
CA LYS A 170 -18.33 -19.01 8.19
C LYS A 170 -19.62 -18.93 8.99
N THR A 171 -20.42 -17.91 8.75
CA THR A 171 -21.78 -17.87 9.26
C THR A 171 -22.40 -19.12 8.69
N GLN A 172 -22.59 -20.13 9.54
CA GLN A 172 -23.38 -21.29 9.18
C GLN A 172 -24.71 -20.70 8.74
N ARG A 173 -24.97 -20.73 7.42
CA ARG A 173 -26.32 -20.59 6.90
C ARG A 173 -27.18 -21.47 7.81
N PRO A 174 -28.21 -20.95 8.49
CA PRO A 174 -29.02 -21.76 9.37
C PRO A 174 -29.38 -23.01 8.59
N THR A 175 -28.88 -24.16 9.04
CA THR A 175 -29.24 -25.44 8.47
C THR A 175 -30.76 -25.47 8.56
N VAL A 176 -31.44 -25.34 7.42
CA VAL A 176 -32.88 -25.56 7.35
C VAL A 176 -33.06 -26.93 7.96
N ARG A 177 -33.70 -26.97 9.14
CA ARG A 177 -34.03 -28.23 9.80
C ARG A 177 -34.72 -29.10 8.76
N PRO A 178 -34.34 -30.38 8.57
CA PRO A 178 -35.25 -31.27 7.93
C PRO A 178 -36.53 -31.26 8.78
N GLU A 179 -37.62 -30.80 8.16
CA GLU A 179 -38.96 -30.92 8.71
C GLU A 179 -39.15 -32.40 9.11
N PRO A 180 -39.65 -32.70 10.33
CA PRO A 180 -39.89 -34.08 10.70
C PRO A 180 -41.05 -34.61 9.85
N GLU A 181 -40.71 -35.38 8.80
CA GLU A 181 -41.63 -36.30 8.17
C GLU A 181 -42.00 -37.40 9.17
N SER A 182 -42.95 -37.12 10.04
CA SER A 182 -43.66 -38.16 10.79
C SER A 182 -45.13 -37.82 10.99
N ARG A 183 -45.73 -37.16 9.99
CA ARG A 183 -47.17 -36.94 9.94
C ARG A 183 -47.95 -38.05 9.21
N GLY A 184 -47.32 -39.19 8.94
CA GLY A 184 -47.94 -40.32 8.22
C GLY A 184 -48.28 -41.55 9.07
N ARG A 185 -47.89 -41.61 10.35
CA ARG A 185 -47.87 -42.89 11.09
C ARG A 185 -48.57 -42.92 12.44
N ILE A 186 -49.32 -41.87 12.79
CA ILE A 186 -50.13 -41.81 14.02
C ILE A 186 -51.58 -42.30 13.77
N GLY A 187 -52.01 -42.42 12.51
CA GLY A 187 -53.35 -42.92 12.14
C GLY A 187 -53.51 -44.44 12.06
N PHE A 188 -52.43 -45.23 12.13
CA PHE A 188 -52.50 -46.69 11.93
C PHE A 188 -52.65 -47.50 13.23
N TYR A 189 -52.19 -46.99 14.38
CA TYR A 189 -52.25 -47.73 15.65
C TYR A 189 -53.54 -47.54 16.44
N THR A 190 -54.29 -46.46 16.20
CA THR A 190 -55.61 -46.26 16.83
C THR A 190 -56.69 -47.14 16.18
N GLY A 191 -56.58 -47.42 14.88
CA GLY A 191 -57.48 -48.32 14.15
C GLY A 191 -57.28 -49.80 14.49
N LEU A 192 -56.02 -50.27 14.59
CA LEU A 192 -55.74 -51.68 14.89
C LEU A 192 -56.09 -52.09 16.33
N GLY A 193 -55.96 -51.18 17.30
CA GLY A 193 -56.32 -51.43 18.70
C GLY A 193 -57.83 -51.56 18.91
N LEU A 194 -58.62 -50.74 18.22
CA LEU A 194 -60.09 -50.77 18.29
C LEU A 194 -60.67 -52.03 17.63
N THR A 195 -60.07 -52.54 16.55
CA THR A 195 -60.53 -53.77 15.90
C THR A 195 -60.21 -55.02 16.72
N ALA A 196 -59.03 -55.09 17.34
CA ALA A 196 -58.65 -56.21 18.21
C ALA A 196 -59.53 -56.30 19.47
N ALA A 197 -59.84 -55.16 20.11
CA ALA A 197 -60.71 -55.12 21.30
C ALA A 197 -62.16 -55.53 20.98
N ALA A 198 -62.70 -55.11 19.83
CA ALA A 198 -64.04 -55.52 19.40
C ALA A 198 -64.13 -57.03 19.10
N LEU A 199 -63.09 -57.60 18.46
CA LEU A 199 -63.01 -59.03 18.21
C LEU A 199 -62.90 -59.85 19.50
N LEU A 200 -62.10 -59.39 20.48
CA LEU A 200 -61.99 -60.04 21.79
C LEU A 200 -63.31 -59.98 22.58
N ALA A 201 -64.02 -58.85 22.54
CA ALA A 201 -65.33 -58.73 23.19
C ALA A 201 -66.40 -59.60 22.53
N LEU A 202 -66.38 -59.74 21.19
CA LEU A 202 -67.25 -60.67 20.47
C LEU A 202 -66.91 -62.13 20.77
N CYS A 203 -65.63 -62.48 20.82
CA CYS A 203 -65.19 -63.83 21.23
C CYS A 203 -65.63 -64.16 22.65
N ALA A 204 -65.42 -63.24 23.61
CA ALA A 204 -65.86 -63.44 25.00
C ALA A 204 -67.38 -63.58 25.11
N LYS A 205 -68.16 -62.77 24.37
CA LYS A 205 -69.63 -62.90 24.30
C LYS A 205 -70.07 -64.23 23.68
N CYS A 206 -69.39 -64.71 22.64
CA CYS A 206 -69.67 -66.01 22.03
C CYS A 206 -69.33 -67.16 22.99
N LEU A 207 -68.18 -67.10 23.66
CA LEU A 207 -67.79 -68.11 24.65
C LEU A 207 -68.76 -68.14 25.84
N LEU A 208 -69.16 -66.98 26.38
CA LEU A 208 -70.19 -66.91 27.42
C LEU A 208 -71.54 -67.46 26.94
N ARG A 209 -71.93 -67.24 25.68
CA ARG A 209 -73.13 -67.86 25.09
C ARG A 209 -73.01 -69.38 24.96
N CYS A 210 -71.83 -69.90 24.60
CA CYS A 210 -71.59 -71.34 24.52
C CYS A 210 -71.56 -71.99 25.90
N PHE A 211 -70.98 -71.34 26.91
CA PHE A 211 -70.94 -71.85 28.29
C PHE A 211 -72.28 -71.73 29.02
N TYR A 212 -73.12 -70.74 28.68
CA TYR A 212 -74.43 -70.54 29.33
C TYR A 212 -75.59 -71.26 28.63
N ARG A 213 -75.40 -71.75 27.40
CA ARG A 213 -76.38 -72.64 26.76
C ARG A 213 -76.21 -74.05 27.33
N ARG A 214 -76.84 -74.29 28.48
CA ARG A 214 -77.12 -75.67 28.94
C ARG A 214 -77.80 -76.43 27.80
N PRO A 215 -77.41 -77.67 27.50
CA PRO A 215 -78.32 -78.57 26.81
C PRO A 215 -79.51 -78.80 27.74
N GLU A 216 -80.71 -78.42 27.28
CA GLU A 216 -81.96 -78.90 27.85
C GLU A 216 -82.16 -80.37 27.45
N THR A 217 -82.74 -81.11 28.39
CA THR A 217 -83.14 -82.53 28.40
C THR A 217 -82.02 -83.57 28.47
#